data_AF-A0A4Y7T5W1-F1
#
_entry.id   AF-A0A4Y7T5W1-F1
#
_cell.length_a   1.000
_cell.length_b   1.000
_cell.length_c   1.000
_cell.angle_alpha   90.00
_cell.angle_beta   90.00
_cell.angle_gamma   90.00
#
_symmetry.space_group_name_H-M   'P 1'
#
loop_
_entity.id
_entity.type
_entity.pdbx_description
1 polymer ?
#
loop_
_entity_poly.entity_id
_entity_poly.type
_entity_poly.pdbx_seq_one_letter_code
_entity_poly.pdbx_strand_id
1 'polypeptide(L)'
;MSGLVRRSGCSLKRLALASSNKPVEYSDFCELLSLCPELESLDIPLPDNGSTIFNSLIVEPFQSVSTPIVPKLRTLGLHYHSGALLQPDFGIPDCVNALVEAIQSRSPPRGGLLEEVNFFWTSTLALHNMLFVGNSAFDIPDGGVDTKADKMFNDAGRLALHEHLQGRSSESSWQAAYYSPAFVVNMDLFMRTLEGRKVNKTNTMPLLRYGYLGALHNLSQEAPGVIVGDRVFRFRTRARKLLSKWKPSILRDTRRFGHRWCQYNEGDLSLKWNKASESDADIWKDILTTRKPPGLDPKAWSGCFEARPRVPVNL
;
A
#
# COMPACT_ATOMS: atom_id res chain seq x y z
N MET A 1 14.72 -2.02 23.85
CA MET A 1 14.58 -0.59 23.47
C MET A 1 13.95 0.25 24.58
N SER A 2 12.97 -0.26 25.34
CA SER A 2 12.31 0.46 26.45
C SER A 2 13.30 1.09 27.45
N GLY A 3 14.40 0.40 27.78
CA GLY A 3 15.45 0.94 28.64
C GLY A 3 16.19 2.17 28.08
N LEU A 4 16.29 2.35 26.76
CA LEU A 4 16.90 3.56 26.16
C LEU A 4 15.95 4.76 26.26
N VAL A 5 14.66 4.56 25.98
CA VAL A 5 13.63 5.62 26.10
C VAL A 5 13.49 6.07 27.54
N ARG A 6 13.45 5.13 28.49
CA ARG A 6 13.43 5.45 29.94
C ARG A 6 14.65 6.26 30.38
N ARG A 7 15.83 5.94 29.86
CA ARG A 7 17.08 6.63 30.23
C ARG A 7 17.23 8.01 29.57
N SER A 8 16.65 8.21 28.39
CA SER A 8 16.77 9.49 27.69
C SER A 8 15.77 10.54 28.18
N GLY A 9 14.66 10.13 28.83
CA GLY A 9 13.59 11.03 29.26
C GLY A 9 12.89 11.76 28.10
N CYS A 10 13.17 11.37 26.85
CA CYS A 10 12.64 12.00 25.66
C CYS A 10 11.30 11.38 25.28
N SER A 11 10.35 12.23 24.84
CA SER A 11 9.14 11.74 24.20
C SER A 11 9.35 11.62 22.70
N LEU A 12 9.30 10.40 22.17
CA LEU A 12 9.50 10.13 20.75
C LEU A 12 8.24 10.52 19.96
N LYS A 13 8.42 11.34 18.92
CA LYS A 13 7.38 11.63 17.94
C LYS A 13 7.32 10.62 16.80
N ARG A 14 8.43 9.93 16.54
CA ARG A 14 8.55 8.92 15.49
C ARG A 14 9.28 7.71 16.04
N LEU A 15 8.76 6.53 15.74
CA LEU A 15 9.34 5.25 16.13
C LEU A 15 9.34 4.33 14.93
N ALA A 16 10.51 3.74 14.69
CA ALA A 16 10.80 2.90 13.55
C ALA A 16 11.42 1.60 14.05
N LEU A 17 10.71 0.47 13.93
CA LEU A 17 11.15 -0.85 14.40
C LEU A 17 11.65 -1.69 13.24
N ALA A 18 12.93 -2.06 13.25
CA ALA A 18 13.49 -2.90 12.20
C ALA A 18 13.02 -4.35 12.38
N SER A 19 13.01 -5.13 11.29
CA SER A 19 12.78 -6.57 11.38
C SER A 19 13.86 -7.21 12.26
N SER A 20 13.43 -8.14 13.11
CA SER A 20 14.26 -8.86 14.06
C SER A 20 13.99 -10.35 13.89
N ASN A 21 15.04 -11.18 14.00
CA ASN A 21 14.91 -12.64 13.97
C ASN A 21 14.23 -13.20 15.24
N LYS A 22 14.02 -12.36 16.25
CA LYS A 22 13.26 -12.69 17.46
C LYS A 22 11.85 -12.13 17.35
N PRO A 23 10.81 -12.95 17.62
CA PRO A 23 9.45 -12.47 17.74
C PRO A 23 9.39 -11.32 18.73
N VAL A 24 8.65 -10.26 18.38
CA VAL A 24 8.36 -9.19 19.32
C VAL A 24 7.20 -9.65 20.19
N GLU A 25 7.47 -9.88 21.47
CA GLU A 25 6.45 -10.20 22.47
C GLU A 25 5.47 -9.03 22.61
N TYR A 26 4.17 -9.34 22.72
CA TYR A 26 3.10 -8.35 22.86
C TYR A 26 3.34 -7.40 24.05
N SER A 27 3.81 -7.94 25.17
CA SER A 27 4.10 -7.17 26.39
C SER A 27 5.21 -6.13 26.18
N ASP A 28 6.29 -6.51 25.48
CA ASP A 28 7.44 -5.64 25.23
C ASP A 28 7.08 -4.50 24.28
N PHE A 29 6.22 -4.80 23.29
CA PHE A 29 5.69 -3.81 22.37
C PHE A 29 4.81 -2.79 23.10
N CYS A 30 3.88 -3.27 23.93
CA CYS A 30 3.00 -2.39 24.72
C CYS A 30 3.80 -1.54 25.72
N GLU A 31 4.80 -2.12 26.40
CA GLU A 31 5.69 -1.39 27.30
C GLU A 31 6.41 -0.27 26.54
N LEU A 32 6.96 -0.56 25.36
CA LEU A 32 7.65 0.45 24.54
C LEU A 32 6.71 1.60 24.13
N LEU A 33 5.52 1.27 23.63
CA LEU A 33 4.54 2.26 23.18
C LEU A 33 4.03 3.12 24.34
N SER A 34 3.83 2.54 25.53
CA SER A 34 3.41 3.28 26.73
C SER A 34 4.40 4.36 27.18
N LEU A 35 5.67 4.23 26.79
CA LEU A 35 6.72 5.23 27.06
C LEU A 35 6.72 6.38 26.04
N CYS A 36 5.93 6.28 24.96
CA CYS A 36 5.93 7.22 23.84
C CYS A 36 4.53 7.83 23.61
N PRO A 37 3.93 8.54 24.57
CA PRO A 37 2.57 9.10 24.42
C PRO A 37 2.47 10.20 23.35
N GLU A 38 3.59 10.83 23.00
CA GLU A 38 3.65 11.87 21.95
C GLU A 38 3.91 11.29 20.55
N LEU A 39 3.82 9.97 20.39
CA LEU A 39 4.12 9.30 19.13
C LEU A 39 3.10 9.67 18.04
N GLU A 40 3.59 10.30 16.98
CA GLU A 40 2.82 10.72 15.81
C GLU A 40 2.99 9.75 14.63
N SER A 41 4.15 9.07 14.52
CA SER A 41 4.46 8.11 13.45
C SER A 41 5.03 6.82 14.01
N LEU A 42 4.47 5.69 13.58
CA LEU A 42 4.92 4.35 13.97
C LEU A 42 5.14 3.51 12.71
N ASP A 43 6.37 3.06 12.50
CA ASP A 43 6.74 2.16 11.41
C ASP A 43 7.20 0.82 11.99
N ILE A 44 6.53 -0.27 11.61
CA ILE A 44 6.78 -1.61 12.17
C ILE A 44 6.90 -2.66 11.05
N PRO A 45 7.65 -3.75 11.28
CA PRO A 45 7.59 -4.88 10.38
C PRO A 45 6.20 -5.51 10.46
N LEU A 46 5.74 -6.12 9.36
CA LEU A 46 4.53 -6.94 9.40
C LEU A 46 4.75 -8.05 10.43
N PRO A 47 3.89 -8.17 11.46
CA PRO A 47 4.06 -9.18 12.48
C PRO A 47 3.78 -10.60 11.95
N ASP A 48 4.38 -11.59 12.62
CA ASP A 48 4.18 -13.00 12.31
C ASP A 48 2.73 -13.46 12.58
N ASN A 49 2.33 -14.55 11.93
CA ASN A 49 1.02 -15.17 12.18
C ASN A 49 0.85 -15.51 13.67
N GLY A 50 -0.35 -15.26 14.20
CA GLY A 50 -0.67 -15.41 15.63
C GLY A 50 -0.25 -14.22 16.51
N SER A 51 0.47 -13.22 15.98
CA SER A 51 0.77 -12.00 16.72
C SER A 51 -0.47 -11.15 16.97
N THR A 52 -0.57 -10.59 18.17
CA THR A 52 -1.68 -9.75 18.61
C THR A 52 -1.29 -8.28 18.75
N ILE A 53 -0.14 -7.85 18.21
CA ILE A 53 0.36 -6.48 18.44
C ILE A 53 -0.59 -5.39 17.94
N PHE A 54 -1.39 -5.65 16.89
CA PHE A 54 -2.39 -4.68 16.43
C PHE A 54 -3.52 -4.45 17.46
N ASN A 55 -3.79 -5.42 18.33
CA ASN A 55 -4.78 -5.26 19.39
C ASN A 55 -4.41 -4.12 20.35
N SER A 56 -3.10 -3.90 20.57
CA SER A 56 -2.61 -2.77 21.39
C SER A 56 -2.89 -1.40 20.75
N LEU A 57 -3.14 -1.37 19.43
CA LEU A 57 -3.49 -0.17 18.70
C LEU A 57 -5.00 0.04 18.62
N ILE A 58 -5.85 -0.94 18.90
CA ILE A 58 -7.30 -0.75 18.81
C ILE A 58 -7.76 0.23 19.91
N VAL A 59 -8.60 1.19 19.53
CA VAL A 59 -9.23 2.12 20.49
C VAL A 59 -10.67 1.68 20.72
N GLU A 60 -11.00 1.26 21.94
CA GLU A 60 -12.36 0.80 22.26
C GLU A 60 -13.35 1.98 22.31
N PRO A 61 -14.48 1.91 21.58
CA PRO A 61 -15.41 3.04 21.46
C PRO A 61 -16.20 3.36 22.74
N PHE A 62 -16.19 2.50 23.75
CA PHE A 62 -17.06 2.60 24.93
C PHE A 62 -16.33 2.64 26.28
N GLN A 63 -15.00 2.59 26.29
CA GLN A 63 -14.22 2.76 27.52
C GLN A 63 -13.84 4.23 27.68
N SER A 64 -14.68 4.97 28.40
CA SER A 64 -14.48 6.39 28.77
C SER A 64 -13.31 6.65 29.73
N VAL A 65 -12.45 5.66 30.01
CA VAL A 65 -11.49 5.71 31.13
C VAL A 65 -10.03 5.46 30.71
N SER A 66 -9.76 4.76 29.60
CA SER A 66 -8.38 4.47 29.19
C SER A 66 -7.93 5.39 28.05
N THR A 67 -6.89 6.18 28.30
CA THR A 67 -6.22 6.91 27.23
C THR A 67 -5.54 5.89 26.30
N PRO A 68 -5.71 5.97 24.97
CA PRO A 68 -5.03 5.07 24.04
C PRO A 68 -3.51 5.09 24.29
N ILE A 69 -2.83 3.94 24.13
CA ILE A 69 -1.38 3.81 24.38
C ILE A 69 -0.56 4.84 23.57
N VAL A 70 -1.00 5.10 22.33
CA VAL A 70 -0.42 6.11 21.43
C VAL A 70 -1.52 7.06 20.93
N PRO A 71 -1.91 8.07 21.72
CA PRO A 71 -3.10 8.89 21.44
C PRO A 71 -2.90 9.85 20.26
N LYS A 72 -1.64 10.19 19.94
CA LYS A 72 -1.29 11.15 18.86
C LYS A 72 -0.94 10.51 17.52
N LEU A 73 -1.14 9.19 17.40
CA LEU A 73 -0.73 8.45 16.21
C LEU A 73 -1.49 8.93 14.96
N ARG A 74 -0.73 9.46 13.99
CA ARG A 74 -1.20 10.01 12.72
C ARG A 74 -0.81 9.15 11.53
N THR A 75 0.32 8.45 11.61
CA THR A 75 0.83 7.61 10.52
C THR A 75 1.27 6.25 11.03
N LEU A 76 0.80 5.19 10.36
CA LEU A 76 1.21 3.81 10.61
C LEU A 76 1.88 3.24 9.35
N GLY A 77 3.14 2.84 9.43
CA GLY A 77 3.84 2.14 8.36
C GLY A 77 3.98 0.65 8.66
N LEU A 78 3.69 -0.18 7.66
CA LEU A 78 3.85 -1.62 7.69
C LEU A 78 4.85 -2.04 6.64
N HIS A 79 5.87 -2.76 7.08
CA HIS A 79 6.94 -3.19 6.20
C HIS A 79 7.05 -4.71 6.13
N TYR A 80 6.94 -5.26 4.93
CA TYR A 80 7.17 -6.67 4.70
C TYR A 80 8.56 -6.86 4.09
N HIS A 81 9.46 -7.46 4.89
CA HIS A 81 10.84 -7.76 4.52
C HIS A 81 11.04 -9.27 4.49
N SER A 82 10.30 -9.99 3.63
CA SER A 82 10.61 -11.41 3.42
C SER A 82 11.75 -11.55 2.41
N GLY A 83 12.82 -12.24 2.82
CA GLY A 83 13.82 -12.78 1.91
C GLY A 83 13.32 -14.03 1.16
N ALA A 84 12.17 -14.59 1.56
CA ALA A 84 11.51 -15.68 0.85
C ALA A 84 10.59 -15.07 -0.21
N LEU A 85 11.14 -14.92 -1.41
CA LEU A 85 10.37 -14.69 -2.63
C LEU A 85 9.30 -15.79 -2.74
N LEU A 86 8.04 -15.38 -2.89
CA LEU A 86 7.03 -16.13 -3.64
C LEU A 86 6.72 -17.55 -3.12
N GLN A 87 6.24 -17.69 -1.88
CA GLN A 87 5.41 -18.86 -1.57
C GLN A 87 3.93 -18.48 -1.69
N PRO A 88 3.18 -19.07 -2.63
CA PRO A 88 1.77 -18.76 -2.90
C PRO A 88 0.81 -19.22 -1.79
N ASP A 89 1.30 -19.96 -0.78
CA ASP A 89 0.48 -20.57 0.28
C ASP A 89 0.44 -19.77 1.59
N PHE A 90 0.95 -18.53 1.61
CA PHE A 90 0.70 -17.65 2.75
C PHE A 90 -0.78 -17.24 2.72
N GLY A 91 -1.61 -17.96 3.47
CA GLY A 91 -2.96 -17.55 3.79
C GLY A 91 -2.99 -16.11 4.33
N ILE A 92 -4.15 -15.46 4.26
CA ILE A 92 -4.35 -14.10 4.78
C ILE A 92 -3.80 -14.07 6.22
N PRO A 93 -2.84 -13.18 6.53
CA PRO A 93 -2.30 -13.12 7.88
C PRO A 93 -3.42 -12.87 8.88
N ASP A 94 -3.48 -13.65 9.95
CA ASP A 94 -4.54 -13.54 10.98
C ASP A 94 -4.64 -12.10 11.54
N CYS A 95 -3.53 -11.36 11.48
CA CYS A 95 -3.40 -10.00 11.95
C CYS A 95 -4.11 -8.95 11.08
N VAL A 96 -4.57 -9.29 9.86
CA VAL A 96 -5.19 -8.33 8.92
C VAL A 96 -6.52 -7.78 9.46
N ASN A 97 -7.32 -8.61 10.12
CA ASN A 97 -8.58 -8.16 10.72
C ASN A 97 -8.32 -7.15 11.85
N ALA A 98 -7.39 -7.48 12.76
CA ALA A 98 -6.99 -6.59 13.85
C ALA A 98 -6.36 -5.29 13.34
N LEU A 99 -5.61 -5.35 12.23
CA LEU A 99 -5.09 -4.17 11.55
C LEU A 99 -6.23 -3.26 11.06
N VAL A 100 -7.20 -3.81 10.31
CA VAL A 100 -8.32 -3.01 9.80
C VAL A 100 -9.15 -2.44 10.94
N GLU A 101 -9.35 -3.18 12.02
CA GLU A 101 -10.02 -2.68 13.22
C GLU A 101 -9.25 -1.55 13.91
N ALA A 102 -7.92 -1.67 14.02
CA ALA A 102 -7.06 -0.60 14.54
C ALA A 102 -7.14 0.66 13.65
N ILE A 103 -7.18 0.50 12.33
CA ILE A 103 -7.36 1.61 11.37
C ILE A 103 -8.71 2.28 11.58
N GLN A 104 -9.80 1.52 11.65
CA GLN A 104 -11.15 2.05 11.79
C GLN A 104 -11.38 2.74 13.12
N SER A 105 -10.94 2.13 14.23
CA SER A 105 -11.07 2.70 15.56
C SER A 105 -10.29 4.01 15.72
N ARG A 106 -9.18 4.17 14.99
CA ARG A 106 -8.36 5.39 14.99
C ARG A 106 -8.69 6.37 13.87
N SER A 107 -9.67 6.09 13.02
CA SER A 107 -10.07 7.00 11.95
C SER A 107 -10.71 8.27 12.53
N PRO A 108 -10.51 9.45 11.91
CA PRO A 108 -11.04 10.73 12.39
C PRO A 108 -12.54 10.77 12.73
N PRO A 109 -13.46 10.09 12.02
CA PRO A 109 -14.88 10.07 12.38
C PRO A 109 -15.17 9.47 13.75
N ARG A 110 -14.27 8.66 14.30
CA ARG A 110 -14.39 8.04 15.62
C ARG A 110 -13.58 8.77 16.69
N GLY A 111 -13.09 9.98 16.40
CA GLY A 111 -12.27 10.78 17.31
C GLY A 111 -10.79 10.40 17.33
N GLY A 112 -10.35 9.48 16.47
CA GLY A 112 -8.94 9.17 16.31
C GLY A 112 -8.20 10.18 15.42
N LEU A 113 -6.87 10.06 15.35
CA LEU A 113 -6.01 10.97 14.60
C LEU A 113 -5.27 10.30 13.44
N LEU A 114 -5.54 9.02 13.16
CA LEU A 114 -4.83 8.29 12.11
C LEU A 114 -5.24 8.82 10.73
N GLU A 115 -4.31 9.46 10.04
CA GLU A 115 -4.52 10.07 8.73
C GLU A 115 -4.03 9.17 7.58
N GLU A 116 -3.04 8.32 7.84
CA GLU A 116 -2.38 7.55 6.77
C GLU A 116 -1.83 6.21 7.26
N VAL A 117 -2.02 5.18 6.46
CA VAL A 117 -1.44 3.84 6.66
C VAL A 117 -0.62 3.47 5.44
N ASN A 118 0.69 3.33 5.60
CA ASN A 118 1.62 2.99 4.53
C ASN A 118 1.95 1.51 4.55
N PHE A 119 2.05 0.92 3.36
CA PHE A 119 2.41 -0.46 3.12
C PHE A 119 3.65 -0.49 2.21
N PHE A 120 4.71 -1.13 2.69
CA PHE A 120 5.99 -1.26 2.01
C PHE A 120 6.32 -2.73 1.76
N TRP A 121 6.20 -3.15 0.51
CA TRP A 121 6.43 -4.52 0.04
C TRP A 121 7.51 -4.54 -1.04
N THR A 122 8.03 -5.73 -1.31
CA THR A 122 8.97 -5.98 -2.42
C THR A 122 8.30 -5.87 -3.79
N SER A 123 6.99 -6.13 -3.87
CA SER A 123 6.17 -5.97 -5.07
C SER A 123 4.72 -5.69 -4.70
N THR A 124 4.04 -4.88 -5.51
CA THR A 124 2.61 -4.61 -5.40
C THR A 124 1.79 -5.89 -5.58
N LEU A 125 2.22 -6.80 -6.46
CA LEU A 125 1.56 -8.09 -6.66
C LEU A 125 1.62 -8.95 -5.39
N ALA A 126 2.76 -8.99 -4.71
CA ALA A 126 2.93 -9.73 -3.45
C ALA A 126 2.06 -9.14 -2.34
N LEU A 127 2.01 -7.81 -2.23
CA LEU A 127 1.12 -7.10 -1.30
C LEU A 127 -0.34 -7.48 -1.53
N HIS A 128 -0.78 -7.43 -2.78
CA HIS A 128 -2.17 -7.76 -3.15
C HIS A 128 -2.52 -9.21 -2.87
N ASN A 129 -1.62 -10.14 -3.21
CA ASN A 129 -1.81 -11.56 -2.91
C ASN A 129 -1.93 -11.83 -1.40
N MET A 130 -1.25 -11.03 -0.57
CA MET A 130 -1.23 -11.23 0.87
C MET A 130 -2.41 -10.57 1.58
N LEU A 131 -2.79 -9.35 1.17
CA LEU A 131 -3.74 -8.51 1.92
C LEU A 131 -5.13 -8.46 1.30
N PHE A 132 -5.26 -8.68 -0.02
CA PHE A 132 -6.48 -8.36 -0.76
C PHE A 132 -7.12 -9.56 -1.49
N VAL A 133 -6.73 -10.79 -1.15
CA VAL A 133 -7.31 -12.00 -1.74
C VAL A 133 -8.63 -12.37 -1.06
N GLY A 134 -9.63 -12.75 -1.87
CA GLY A 134 -10.93 -13.20 -1.38
C GLY A 134 -11.70 -12.11 -0.63
N ASN A 135 -12.38 -12.50 0.46
CA ASN A 135 -13.10 -11.56 1.34
C ASN A 135 -12.08 -10.83 2.24
N SER A 136 -11.44 -9.80 1.70
CA SER A 136 -10.45 -9.02 2.43
C SER A 136 -11.13 -8.14 3.49
N ALA A 137 -10.53 -8.03 4.67
CA ALA A 137 -10.98 -7.06 5.67
C ALA A 137 -10.94 -5.61 5.15
N PHE A 138 -10.08 -5.33 4.17
CA PHE A 138 -9.99 -4.03 3.50
C PHE A 138 -11.19 -3.72 2.60
N ASP A 139 -12.10 -4.67 2.37
CA ASP A 139 -13.36 -4.42 1.69
C ASP A 139 -14.26 -3.49 2.51
N ILE A 140 -14.11 -3.49 3.84
CA ILE A 140 -14.86 -2.60 4.74
C ILE A 140 -14.50 -1.12 4.49
N PRO A 141 -13.23 -0.68 4.59
CA PRO A 141 -12.85 0.70 4.28
C PRO A 141 -13.12 1.09 2.82
N ASP A 142 -13.18 0.12 1.91
CA ASP A 142 -13.52 0.36 0.49
C ASP A 142 -15.03 0.48 0.22
N GLY A 143 -15.88 0.36 1.23
CA GLY A 143 -17.33 0.52 1.10
C GLY A 143 -18.07 -0.73 0.62
N GLY A 144 -17.47 -1.89 0.85
CA GLY A 144 -17.93 -3.18 0.37
C GLY A 144 -17.51 -3.43 -1.08
N VAL A 145 -17.09 -4.66 -1.35
CA VAL A 145 -16.81 -5.11 -2.70
C VAL A 145 -18.12 -5.49 -3.38
N ASP A 146 -18.50 -4.73 -4.41
CA ASP A 146 -19.49 -5.22 -5.36
C ASP A 146 -18.87 -6.45 -6.04
N THR A 147 -19.47 -7.62 -5.89
CA THR A 147 -19.01 -8.88 -6.51
C THR A 147 -18.84 -8.75 -8.04
N LYS A 148 -19.49 -7.77 -8.69
CA LYS A 148 -19.21 -7.40 -10.08
C LYS A 148 -17.92 -6.60 -10.24
N ALA A 149 -17.64 -5.63 -9.36
CA ALA A 149 -16.39 -4.87 -9.36
C ALA A 149 -15.17 -5.75 -9.02
N ASP A 150 -15.32 -6.74 -8.16
CA ASP A 150 -14.25 -7.70 -7.85
C ASP A 150 -13.90 -8.58 -9.04
N LYS A 151 -14.92 -9.17 -9.68
CA LYS A 151 -14.75 -9.91 -10.93
C LYS A 151 -14.19 -9.03 -12.06
N MET A 152 -14.43 -7.71 -12.02
CA MET A 152 -13.92 -6.76 -13.02
C MET A 152 -12.41 -6.55 -12.95
N PHE A 153 -11.78 -6.74 -11.78
CA PHE A 153 -10.36 -6.46 -11.54
C PHE A 153 -9.62 -7.62 -10.84
N ASN A 154 -10.16 -8.83 -11.00
CA ASN A 154 -9.68 -10.07 -10.41
C ASN A 154 -8.20 -10.37 -10.67
N ASP A 155 -7.71 -11.47 -10.09
CA ASP A 155 -6.30 -11.89 -10.16
C ASP A 155 -5.69 -11.85 -11.57
N ALA A 156 -6.46 -12.18 -12.62
CA ALA A 156 -5.99 -12.12 -14.01
C ALA A 156 -5.79 -10.68 -14.51
N GLY A 157 -6.71 -9.76 -14.18
CA GLY A 157 -6.57 -8.34 -14.49
C GLY A 157 -5.42 -7.69 -13.70
N ARG A 158 -5.26 -8.07 -12.43
CA ARG A 158 -4.12 -7.66 -11.58
C ARG A 158 -2.79 -8.15 -12.13
N LEU A 159 -2.71 -9.43 -12.49
CA LEU A 159 -1.50 -10.00 -13.10
C LEU A 159 -1.17 -9.28 -14.40
N ALA A 160 -2.15 -9.08 -15.29
CA ALA A 160 -1.95 -8.33 -16.52
C ALA A 160 -1.51 -6.88 -16.26
N LEU A 161 -2.05 -6.19 -15.25
CA LEU A 161 -1.60 -4.86 -14.83
C LEU A 161 -0.12 -4.89 -14.40
N HIS A 162 0.25 -5.86 -13.56
CA HIS A 162 1.62 -6.02 -13.10
C HIS A 162 2.56 -6.32 -14.27
N GLU A 163 2.25 -7.33 -15.08
CA GLU A 163 3.06 -7.77 -16.21
C GLU A 163 3.19 -6.71 -17.31
N HIS A 164 2.12 -5.96 -17.60
CA HIS A 164 2.11 -5.04 -18.75
C HIS A 164 2.43 -3.60 -18.39
N LEU A 165 2.21 -3.16 -17.15
CA LEU A 165 2.31 -1.74 -16.77
C LEU A 165 3.26 -1.45 -15.60
N GLN A 166 3.55 -2.40 -14.70
CA GLN A 166 4.31 -2.12 -13.46
C GLN A 166 5.65 -2.87 -13.36
N GLY A 167 5.78 -4.06 -13.94
CA GLY A 167 6.94 -4.97 -13.83
C GLY A 167 8.18 -4.58 -14.63
N ARG A 168 8.66 -3.33 -14.51
CA ARG A 168 9.88 -2.86 -15.18
C ARG A 168 11.19 -3.19 -14.43
N SER A 169 11.14 -3.95 -13.34
CA SER A 169 12.23 -4.03 -12.36
C SER A 169 13.21 -5.21 -12.51
N SER A 170 13.01 -6.19 -13.41
CA SER A 170 14.05 -7.20 -13.71
C SER A 170 14.46 -7.20 -15.19
N GLU A 171 15.71 -6.79 -15.45
CA GLU A 171 16.18 -6.40 -16.78
C GLU A 171 16.32 -7.55 -17.80
N SER A 172 16.47 -8.82 -17.39
CA SER A 172 16.96 -9.85 -18.32
C SER A 172 15.89 -10.69 -19.02
N SER A 173 14.76 -11.00 -18.38
CA SER A 173 13.67 -11.79 -19.00
C SER A 173 12.59 -10.90 -19.63
N TRP A 174 12.35 -9.71 -19.06
CA TRP A 174 11.32 -8.78 -19.52
C TRP A 174 11.65 -8.14 -20.84
N GLN A 175 12.91 -7.82 -21.12
CA GLN A 175 13.28 -7.20 -22.40
C GLN A 175 12.89 -8.10 -23.58
N ALA A 176 13.14 -9.41 -23.50
CA ALA A 176 12.76 -10.35 -24.55
C ALA A 176 11.23 -10.48 -24.74
N ALA A 177 10.46 -10.48 -23.64
CA ALA A 177 8.99 -10.52 -23.69
C ALA A 177 8.37 -9.19 -24.17
N TYR A 178 8.95 -8.06 -23.76
CA TYR A 178 8.49 -6.71 -24.09
C TYR A 178 8.58 -6.39 -25.59
N TYR A 179 9.56 -6.98 -26.28
CA TYR A 179 9.69 -6.89 -27.73
C TYR A 179 8.89 -7.96 -28.49
N SER A 180 8.17 -8.85 -27.81
CA SER A 180 7.33 -9.85 -28.45
C SER A 180 6.05 -9.23 -29.02
N PRO A 181 5.70 -9.48 -30.30
CA PRO A 181 4.41 -9.07 -30.86
C PRO A 181 3.22 -9.57 -30.03
N ALA A 182 3.33 -10.76 -29.43
CA ALA A 182 2.26 -11.33 -28.61
C ALA A 182 1.99 -10.48 -27.35
N PHE A 183 3.04 -9.95 -26.72
CA PHE A 183 2.92 -9.07 -25.56
C PHE A 183 2.18 -7.78 -25.90
N VAL A 184 2.53 -7.15 -27.02
CA VAL A 184 1.88 -5.92 -27.50
C VAL A 184 0.41 -6.14 -27.80
N VAL A 185 0.06 -7.28 -28.43
CA VAL A 185 -1.33 -7.66 -28.70
C VAL A 185 -2.10 -7.89 -27.39
N ASN A 186 -1.51 -8.58 -26.42
CA ASN A 186 -2.14 -8.79 -25.11
C ASN A 186 -2.38 -7.47 -24.37
N MET A 187 -1.42 -6.54 -24.43
CA MET A 187 -1.57 -5.20 -23.89
C MET A 187 -2.72 -4.42 -24.58
N ASP A 188 -2.88 -4.55 -25.90
CA ASP A 188 -4.02 -3.96 -26.62
C ASP A 188 -5.36 -4.55 -26.16
N LEU A 189 -5.45 -5.87 -26.03
CA LEU A 189 -6.65 -6.55 -25.53
C LEU A 189 -6.99 -6.09 -24.10
N PHE A 190 -5.98 -6.00 -23.23
CA PHE A 190 -6.15 -5.48 -21.88
C PHE A 190 -6.65 -4.03 -21.89
N MET A 191 -6.04 -3.14 -22.68
CA MET A 191 -6.49 -1.75 -22.80
C MET A 191 -7.91 -1.62 -23.34
N ARG A 192 -8.30 -2.44 -24.33
CA ARG A 192 -9.69 -2.47 -24.86
C ARG A 192 -10.66 -2.93 -23.79
N THR A 193 -10.25 -3.89 -22.98
CA THR A 193 -11.02 -4.40 -21.84
C THR A 193 -11.29 -3.27 -20.85
N LEU A 194 -10.28 -2.48 -20.49
CA LEU A 194 -10.44 -1.29 -19.63
C LEU A 194 -11.35 -0.25 -20.28
N GLU A 195 -11.16 0.07 -21.55
CA GLU A 195 -11.97 1.06 -22.28
C GLU A 195 -13.45 0.72 -22.35
N GLY A 196 -13.77 -0.57 -22.51
CA GLY A 196 -15.13 -1.08 -22.51
C GLY A 196 -15.84 -1.00 -21.16
N ARG A 197 -15.11 -0.77 -20.05
CA ARG A 197 -15.71 -0.73 -18.72
C ARG A 197 -16.49 0.57 -18.46
N LYS A 198 -17.63 0.40 -17.81
CA LYS A 198 -18.50 1.49 -17.32
C LYS A 198 -18.35 1.64 -15.81
N VAL A 199 -17.41 2.49 -15.39
CA VAL A 199 -17.11 2.73 -13.96
C VAL A 199 -18.12 3.66 -13.26
N ASN A 200 -19.00 4.31 -14.02
CA ASN A 200 -19.94 5.28 -13.49
C ASN A 200 -21.04 4.67 -12.59
N LYS A 201 -21.23 3.34 -12.63
CA LYS A 201 -22.25 2.62 -11.85
C LYS A 201 -21.68 1.64 -10.83
N THR A 202 -20.36 1.57 -10.70
CA THR A 202 -19.66 0.59 -9.86
C THR A 202 -18.80 1.29 -8.82
N ASN A 203 -18.54 0.63 -7.70
CA ASN A 203 -17.52 1.06 -6.76
C ASN A 203 -16.14 1.03 -7.44
N THR A 204 -15.44 2.16 -7.44
CA THR A 204 -14.12 2.30 -8.06
C THR A 204 -12.95 2.15 -7.10
N MET A 205 -13.19 1.93 -5.79
CA MET A 205 -12.13 1.69 -4.81
C MET A 205 -11.18 0.55 -5.18
N PRO A 206 -11.65 -0.58 -5.75
CA PRO A 206 -10.74 -1.63 -6.22
C PRO A 206 -9.72 -1.13 -7.27
N LEU A 207 -10.09 -0.20 -8.16
CA LEU A 207 -9.14 0.36 -9.14
C LEU A 207 -7.99 1.12 -8.48
N LEU A 208 -8.30 1.83 -7.39
CA LEU A 208 -7.31 2.57 -6.61
C LEU A 208 -6.43 1.60 -5.83
N ARG A 209 -7.04 0.63 -5.15
CA ARG A 209 -6.36 -0.42 -4.37
C ARG A 209 -5.35 -1.19 -5.22
N TYR A 210 -5.75 -1.56 -6.43
CA TYR A 210 -4.92 -2.33 -7.35
C TYR A 210 -3.91 -1.47 -8.13
N GLY A 211 -3.95 -0.14 -8.02
CA GLY A 211 -2.94 0.72 -8.64
C GLY A 211 -3.14 0.98 -10.14
N TYR A 212 -4.33 0.69 -10.69
CA TYR A 212 -4.61 0.89 -12.11
C TYR A 212 -4.39 2.34 -12.54
N LEU A 213 -4.78 3.31 -11.71
CA LEU A 213 -4.68 4.72 -12.07
C LEU A 213 -3.24 5.22 -12.10
N GLY A 214 -2.41 4.83 -11.13
CA GLY A 214 -0.98 5.14 -11.12
C GLY A 214 -0.28 4.53 -12.33
N ALA A 215 -0.56 3.26 -12.63
CA ALA A 215 -0.01 2.57 -13.80
C ALA A 215 -0.42 3.22 -15.13
N LEU A 216 -1.69 3.56 -15.31
CA LEU A 216 -2.17 4.29 -16.49
C LEU A 216 -1.57 5.69 -16.56
N HIS A 217 -1.37 6.37 -15.43
CA HIS A 217 -0.74 7.68 -15.38
C HIS A 217 0.70 7.60 -15.86
N ASN A 218 1.49 6.70 -15.29
CA ASN A 218 2.87 6.45 -15.70
C ASN A 218 2.95 6.16 -17.19
N LEU A 219 2.17 5.19 -17.67
CA LEU A 219 2.08 4.87 -19.09
C LEU A 219 1.79 6.11 -19.93
N SER A 220 0.89 6.97 -19.49
CA SER A 220 0.51 8.17 -20.22
C SER A 220 1.58 9.26 -20.31
N GLN A 221 2.50 9.29 -19.33
CA GLN A 221 3.60 10.25 -19.23
C GLN A 221 4.90 9.77 -19.90
N GLU A 222 4.95 8.50 -20.35
CA GLU A 222 6.13 7.96 -21.02
C GLU A 222 6.52 8.73 -22.28
N ALA A 223 7.84 8.85 -22.50
CA ALA A 223 8.39 9.51 -23.66
C ALA A 223 8.02 8.77 -24.97
N PRO A 224 7.86 9.48 -26.11
CA PRO A 224 7.62 8.85 -27.39
C PRO A 224 8.72 7.83 -27.75
N GLY A 225 8.32 6.63 -28.16
CA GLY A 225 9.26 5.58 -28.58
C GLY A 225 9.74 4.65 -27.47
N VAL A 226 9.44 4.95 -26.20
CA VAL A 226 9.77 4.04 -25.08
C VAL A 226 8.87 2.81 -25.06
N ILE A 227 7.58 2.99 -25.35
CA ILE A 227 6.61 1.89 -25.34
C ILE A 227 6.54 1.23 -26.72
N VAL A 228 6.91 -0.06 -26.76
CA VAL A 228 6.80 -0.89 -27.97
C VAL A 228 5.34 -0.95 -28.43
N GLY A 229 5.11 -0.75 -29.73
CA GLY A 229 3.76 -0.77 -30.32
C GLY A 229 2.91 0.48 -30.09
N ASP A 230 3.34 1.46 -29.28
CA ASP A 230 2.54 2.67 -29.02
C ASP A 230 2.24 3.49 -30.28
N ARG A 231 3.12 3.48 -31.28
CA ARG A 231 2.87 4.15 -32.57
C ARG A 231 1.63 3.59 -33.29
N VAL A 232 1.35 2.31 -33.10
CA VAL A 232 0.21 1.60 -33.73
C VAL A 232 -1.00 1.61 -32.80
N PHE A 233 -0.84 1.14 -31.57
CA PHE A 233 -1.93 0.90 -30.62
C PHE A 233 -2.25 2.11 -29.73
N ARG A 234 -1.43 3.16 -29.77
CA ARG A 234 -1.65 4.47 -29.10
C ARG A 234 -1.88 4.36 -27.59
N PHE A 235 -1.21 3.43 -26.92
CA PHE A 235 -1.34 3.15 -25.49
C PHE A 235 -1.29 4.40 -24.61
N ARG A 236 -0.34 5.31 -24.83
CA ARG A 236 -0.22 6.55 -24.03
C ARG A 236 -1.44 7.44 -24.13
N THR A 237 -1.98 7.57 -25.35
CA THR A 237 -3.16 8.40 -25.62
C THR A 237 -4.42 7.75 -25.06
N ARG A 238 -4.53 6.43 -25.15
CA ARG A 238 -5.63 5.65 -24.59
C ARG A 238 -5.67 5.73 -23.07
N ALA A 239 -4.51 5.60 -22.41
CA ALA A 239 -4.40 5.78 -20.96
C ALA A 239 -4.83 7.19 -20.52
N ARG A 240 -4.37 8.25 -21.21
CA ARG A 240 -4.82 9.63 -20.98
C ARG A 240 -6.35 9.76 -21.07
N LYS A 241 -6.95 9.22 -22.14
CA LYS A 241 -8.40 9.25 -22.35
C LYS A 241 -9.16 8.47 -21.27
N LEU A 242 -8.67 7.30 -20.89
CA LEU A 242 -9.22 6.48 -19.81
C LEU A 242 -9.22 7.23 -18.48
N LEU A 243 -8.10 7.84 -18.10
CA LEU A 243 -7.98 8.62 -16.86
C LEU A 243 -8.98 9.79 -16.86
N SER A 244 -9.08 10.54 -17.97
CA SER A 244 -10.07 11.63 -18.09
C SER A 244 -11.51 11.11 -18.00
N LYS A 245 -11.81 9.97 -18.63
CA LYS A 245 -13.14 9.33 -18.61
C LYS A 245 -13.53 8.87 -17.21
N TRP A 246 -12.59 8.31 -16.45
CA TRP A 246 -12.87 7.72 -15.13
C TRP A 246 -12.82 8.73 -13.99
N LYS A 247 -12.04 9.81 -14.12
CA LYS A 247 -11.83 10.83 -13.08
C LYS A 247 -13.10 11.25 -12.33
N PRO A 248 -14.24 11.60 -12.97
CA PRO A 248 -15.44 12.01 -12.23
C PRO A 248 -16.00 10.91 -11.33
N SER A 249 -15.95 9.64 -11.76
CA SER A 249 -16.45 8.50 -10.97
C SER A 249 -15.50 8.16 -9.82
N ILE A 250 -14.19 8.20 -10.08
CA ILE A 250 -13.16 8.00 -9.04
C ILE A 250 -13.30 9.04 -7.92
N LEU A 251 -13.42 10.33 -8.28
CA LEU A 251 -13.54 11.41 -7.31
C LEU A 251 -14.83 11.30 -6.50
N ARG A 252 -15.96 10.98 -7.15
CA ARG A 252 -17.25 10.74 -6.46
C ARG A 252 -17.11 9.65 -5.40
N ASP A 253 -16.54 8.51 -5.77
CA ASP A 253 -16.42 7.38 -4.85
C ASP A 253 -15.40 7.68 -3.75
N THR A 254 -14.28 8.31 -4.09
CA THR A 254 -13.28 8.76 -3.12
C THR A 254 -13.91 9.69 -2.08
N ARG A 255 -14.76 10.64 -2.48
CA ARG A 255 -15.48 11.52 -1.54
C ARG A 255 -16.51 10.79 -0.70
N ARG A 256 -17.12 9.75 -1.26
CA ARG A 256 -18.13 8.94 -0.58
C ARG A 256 -17.51 8.07 0.52
N PHE A 257 -16.30 7.57 0.31
CA PHE A 257 -15.62 6.70 1.25
C PHE A 257 -14.64 7.48 2.14
N GLY A 258 -14.49 7.05 3.39
CA GLY A 258 -13.63 7.74 4.35
C GLY A 258 -12.15 7.72 3.97
N HIS A 259 -11.74 6.78 3.13
CA HIS A 259 -10.35 6.60 2.74
C HIS A 259 -10.16 6.52 1.22
N ARG A 260 -8.93 6.74 0.78
CA ARG A 260 -8.47 6.53 -0.60
C ARG A 260 -7.18 5.73 -0.62
N TRP A 261 -7.02 4.89 -1.63
CA TRP A 261 -5.74 4.26 -1.92
C TRP A 261 -4.89 5.15 -2.83
N CYS A 262 -3.61 5.26 -2.50
CA CYS A 262 -2.60 5.95 -3.31
C CYS A 262 -1.41 5.02 -3.50
N GLN A 263 -1.01 4.79 -4.75
CA GLN A 263 0.17 3.98 -5.08
C GLN A 263 1.31 4.90 -5.50
N TYR A 264 2.42 4.84 -4.76
CA TYR A 264 3.59 5.68 -5.04
C TYR A 264 4.56 5.00 -5.98
N ASN A 265 4.89 3.73 -5.72
CA ASN A 265 5.79 2.93 -6.53
C ASN A 265 5.33 1.46 -6.52
N GLU A 266 6.05 0.62 -7.26
CA GLU A 266 5.96 -0.83 -7.11
C GLU A 266 6.27 -1.20 -5.65
N GLY A 267 5.34 -1.91 -5.00
CA GLY A 267 5.42 -2.30 -3.60
C GLY A 267 5.06 -1.22 -2.57
N ASP A 268 4.86 0.04 -2.98
CA ASP A 268 4.56 1.16 -2.08
C ASP A 268 3.09 1.61 -2.25
N LEU A 269 2.25 1.28 -1.27
CA LEU A 269 0.82 1.64 -1.26
C LEU A 269 0.45 2.37 0.04
N SER A 270 -0.50 3.29 -0.02
CA SER A 270 -0.98 4.02 1.15
C SER A 270 -2.51 4.09 1.17
N LEU A 271 -3.09 3.88 2.35
CA LEU A 271 -4.50 4.15 2.65
C LEU A 271 -4.58 5.48 3.41
N LYS A 272 -5.10 6.51 2.74
CA LYS A 272 -5.19 7.86 3.27
C LYS A 272 -6.61 8.22 3.65
N TRP A 273 -6.76 8.91 4.78
CA TRP A 273 -8.02 9.53 5.18
C TRP A 273 -8.37 10.71 4.25
N ASN A 274 -9.61 10.74 3.78
CA ASN A 274 -10.13 11.84 2.96
C ASN A 274 -10.56 13.02 3.84
N LYS A 275 -9.77 14.09 3.85
CA LYS A 275 -10.12 15.29 4.61
C LYS A 275 -11.20 16.06 3.86
N ALA A 276 -12.25 16.47 4.57
CA ALA A 276 -13.36 17.22 3.98
C ALA A 276 -12.92 18.52 3.28
N SER A 277 -11.81 19.11 3.74
CA SER A 277 -11.24 20.35 3.20
C SER A 277 -10.37 20.17 1.95
N GLU A 278 -9.99 18.95 1.57
CA GLU A 278 -9.15 18.74 0.39
C GLU A 278 -9.90 19.09 -0.89
N SER A 279 -9.23 19.67 -1.88
CA SER A 279 -9.83 19.93 -3.20
C SER A 279 -9.82 18.69 -4.09
N ASP A 280 -10.71 18.63 -5.08
CA ASP A 280 -10.71 17.52 -6.06
C ASP A 280 -9.41 17.48 -6.88
N ALA A 281 -8.74 18.62 -7.07
CA ALA A 281 -7.45 18.69 -7.73
C ALA A 281 -6.36 18.04 -6.87
N ASP A 282 -6.37 18.27 -5.55
CA ASP A 282 -5.41 17.69 -4.62
C ASP A 282 -5.61 16.19 -4.48
N ILE A 283 -6.85 15.73 -4.31
CA ILE A 283 -7.20 14.30 -4.26
C ILE A 283 -6.75 13.61 -5.55
N TRP A 284 -7.09 14.19 -6.71
CA TRP A 284 -6.72 13.60 -7.99
C TRP A 284 -5.20 13.56 -8.17
N LYS A 285 -4.50 14.62 -7.77
CA LYS A 285 -3.05 14.66 -7.80
C LYS A 285 -2.47 13.55 -6.93
N ASP A 286 -2.93 13.39 -5.70
CA ASP A 286 -2.43 12.38 -4.76
C ASP A 286 -2.67 10.95 -5.27
N ILE A 287 -3.85 10.67 -5.82
CA ILE A 287 -4.18 9.38 -6.46
C ILE A 287 -3.23 9.03 -7.60
N LEU A 288 -2.80 10.02 -8.39
CA LEU A 288 -1.88 9.83 -9.51
C LEU A 288 -0.41 10.00 -9.14
N THR A 289 -0.10 10.49 -7.94
CA THR A 289 1.26 10.88 -7.56
C THR A 289 2.10 9.65 -7.32
N THR A 290 3.21 9.54 -8.05
CA THR A 290 4.25 8.52 -7.84
C THR A 290 5.35 8.95 -6.87
N ARG A 291 5.23 10.13 -6.27
CA ARG A 291 6.26 10.67 -5.39
C ARG A 291 6.06 10.17 -3.97
N LYS A 292 7.06 9.44 -3.47
CA LYS A 292 7.13 8.91 -2.11
C LYS A 292 6.93 10.03 -1.07
N PRO A 293 6.14 9.83 0.00
CA PRO A 293 6.03 10.79 1.08
C PRO A 293 7.41 11.11 1.69
N PRO A 294 7.71 12.38 2.01
CA PRO A 294 8.96 12.73 2.68
C PRO A 294 9.03 12.10 4.08
N GLY A 295 10.09 11.33 4.34
CA GLY A 295 10.39 10.76 5.67
C GLY A 295 10.31 9.24 5.77
N LEU A 296 9.92 8.55 4.70
CA LEU A 296 9.91 7.09 4.63
C LEU A 296 10.96 6.68 3.59
N ASP A 297 12.21 6.47 4.02
CA ASP A 297 13.26 5.91 3.16
C ASP A 297 13.50 4.44 3.51
N PRO A 298 12.97 3.46 2.75
CA PRO A 298 13.24 2.04 2.93
C PRO A 298 14.73 1.69 2.89
N LYS A 299 15.57 2.51 2.23
CA LYS A 299 17.02 2.29 2.19
C LYS A 299 17.67 2.47 3.56
N ALA A 300 17.09 3.30 4.44
CA ALA A 300 17.54 3.42 5.83
C ALA A 300 17.36 2.12 6.63
N TRP A 301 16.53 1.19 6.15
CA TRP A 301 16.18 -0.06 6.82
C TRP A 301 16.90 -1.27 6.24
N SER A 302 17.25 -1.23 4.95
CA SER A 302 18.04 -2.27 4.28
C SER A 302 19.52 -2.23 4.69
N GLY A 303 20.01 -1.07 5.16
CA GLY A 303 21.37 -0.91 5.68
C GLY A 303 21.72 -1.80 6.88
N CYS A 304 20.74 -2.39 7.56
CA CYS A 304 20.97 -3.34 8.65
C CYS A 304 21.33 -4.76 8.19
N PHE A 305 21.14 -5.10 6.90
CA PHE A 305 21.43 -6.44 6.37
C PHE A 305 22.74 -6.54 5.56
N GLU A 306 23.39 -5.42 5.23
CA GLU A 306 24.68 -5.39 4.52
C GLU A 306 25.90 -5.31 5.46
N ALA A 307 25.80 -5.81 6.69
CA ALA A 307 27.00 -6.21 7.41
C ALA A 307 27.54 -7.49 6.77
N ARG A 308 28.19 -7.37 5.60
CA ARG A 308 29.04 -8.45 5.08
C ARG A 308 29.98 -8.86 6.21
N PRO A 309 30.05 -10.13 6.61
CA PRO A 309 31.11 -10.55 7.52
C PRO A 309 32.42 -10.17 6.84
N ARG A 310 33.19 -9.28 7.47
CA ARG A 310 34.60 -9.09 7.12
C ARG A 310 35.26 -10.42 7.41
N VAL A 311 35.41 -11.24 6.39
CA VAL A 311 36.34 -12.37 6.44
C VAL A 311 37.71 -11.76 6.73
N PRO A 312 38.37 -12.11 7.85
CA PRO A 312 39.73 -11.67 8.06
C PRO A 312 40.57 -12.30 6.93
N VAL A 313 41.13 -11.44 6.08
CA VAL A 313 42.21 -11.86 5.18
C VAL A 313 43.41 -12.10 6.08
N ASN A 314 43.66 -13.36 6.41
CA ASN A 314 44.96 -13.75 6.95
C ASN A 314 45.97 -13.58 5.83
N LEU A 315 46.87 -12.62 6.01
CA LEU A 315 48.15 -12.54 5.30
C LEU A 315 49.10 -13.61 5.85
#